data_AF-A0A7Y7PAP2-F1
#
_entry.id   AF-A0A7Y7PAP2-F1
#
_cell.length_a   1.000
_cell.length_b   1.000
_cell.length_c   1.000
_cell.angle_alpha   90.00
_cell.angle_beta   90.00
_cell.angle_gamma   90.00
#
_symmetry.space_group_name_H-M   'P 1'
#
loop_
_entity.id
_entity.type
_entity.pdbx_description
1 polymer ?
#
loop_
_entity_poly.entity_id
_entity_poly.type
_entity_poly.pdbx_seq_one_letter_code
_entity_poly.pdbx_strand_id
1 'polypeptide(L)'
;MPKKKKRTKKVKYYKAEFKIPESTKKRLRGFCKKHNVTENKVFRRALREFLEKNHFHQEHYDMQVAPNQMSIFDLLEDTTLKTN
;
A
#
# COMPACT_ATOMS: atom_id res chain seq x y z
N MET A 1 -28.51 -29.08 -0.82
CA MET A 1 -28.03 -27.95 0.00
C MET A 1 -27.87 -26.71 -0.86
N PRO A 2 -28.41 -25.54 -0.47
CA PRO A 2 -28.31 -24.33 -1.29
C PRO A 2 -26.87 -23.81 -1.26
N LYS A 3 -26.20 -23.74 -2.42
CA LYS A 3 -24.86 -23.17 -2.57
C LYS A 3 -24.94 -21.65 -2.39
N LYS A 4 -24.44 -21.13 -1.26
CA LYS A 4 -24.34 -19.68 -1.00
C LYS A 4 -23.51 -19.02 -2.12
N LYS A 5 -24.12 -18.14 -2.94
CA LYS A 5 -23.43 -17.39 -3.99
C LYS A 5 -22.38 -16.47 -3.35
N LYS A 6 -21.09 -16.63 -3.71
CA LYS A 6 -20.02 -15.72 -3.27
C LYS A 6 -20.32 -14.31 -3.80
N ARG A 7 -20.41 -13.32 -2.91
CA ARG A 7 -20.58 -11.91 -3.30
C ARG A 7 -19.31 -11.45 -4.01
N THR A 8 -19.43 -11.00 -5.24
CA THR A 8 -18.32 -10.38 -5.97
C THR A 8 -17.99 -9.03 -5.33
N LYS A 9 -16.75 -8.86 -4.86
CA LYS A 9 -16.27 -7.56 -4.38
C LYS A 9 -16.24 -6.60 -5.56
N LYS A 10 -16.88 -5.43 -5.41
CA LYS A 10 -16.83 -4.37 -6.43
C LYS A 10 -15.42 -3.78 -6.46
N VAL A 11 -14.81 -3.76 -7.65
CA VAL A 11 -13.54 -3.05 -7.86
C VAL A 11 -13.82 -1.55 -7.79
N LYS A 12 -13.20 -0.85 -6.83
CA LYS A 12 -13.27 0.60 -6.72
C LYS A 12 -12.13 1.22 -7.51
N TYR A 13 -12.45 2.22 -8.33
CA TYR A 13 -11.47 3.02 -9.05
C TYR A 13 -11.37 4.39 -8.39
N TYR A 14 -10.15 4.88 -8.21
CA TYR A 14 -9.88 6.20 -7.67
C TYR A 14 -9.23 7.07 -8.75
N LYS A 15 -9.62 8.35 -8.79
CA LYS A 15 -8.96 9.34 -9.63
C LYS A 15 -7.65 9.73 -8.92
N ALA A 16 -6.54 9.64 -9.64
CA ALA A 16 -5.24 10.10 -9.17
C ALA A 16 -4.76 11.24 -10.05
N GLU A 17 -4.36 12.35 -9.43
CA GLU A 17 -3.80 13.51 -10.12
C GLU A 17 -2.34 13.66 -9.70
N PHE A 18 -1.43 13.48 -10.67
CA PHE A 18 0.01 13.59 -10.42
C PHE A 18 0.50 14.97 -10.85
N LYS A 19 1.24 15.64 -9.97
CA LYS A 19 1.98 16.86 -10.32
C LYS A 19 3.26 16.45 -11.03
N ILE A 20 3.32 16.64 -12.34
CA ILE A 20 4.46 16.25 -13.17
C ILE A 20 4.95 17.47 -13.95
N PRO A 21 6.28 17.70 -14.03
CA PRO A 21 6.85 18.76 -14.86
C PRO A 21 6.46 18.61 -16.34
N GLU A 22 6.21 19.74 -17.02
CA GLU A 22 5.76 19.73 -18.43
C GLU A 22 6.78 19.07 -19.38
N SER A 23 8.08 19.20 -19.08
CA SER A 23 9.16 18.53 -19.82
C SER A 23 9.01 17.01 -19.81
N THR A 24 8.65 16.44 -18.66
CA THR A 24 8.44 15.00 -18.48
C THR A 24 7.15 14.55 -19.15
N LYS A 25 6.10 15.38 -19.08
CA LYS A 25 4.83 15.14 -19.77
C LYS A 25 5.00 15.09 -21.28
N LYS A 26 5.81 15.98 -21.86
CA LYS A 26 6.12 15.98 -23.30
C LYS A 26 6.82 14.68 -23.73
N ARG A 27 7.79 14.21 -22.93
CA ARG A 27 8.46 12.92 -23.15
C ARG A 27 7.49 11.74 -23.04
N LEU A 28 6.63 11.75 -22.03
CA LEU A 28 5.61 10.72 -21.81
C LEU A 28 4.64 10.63 -23.01
N ARG A 29 4.18 11.77 -23.53
CA ARG A 29 3.33 11.82 -24.73
C ARG A 29 4.03 11.25 -25.96
N GLY A 30 5.31 11.57 -26.15
CA GLY A 30 6.11 11.00 -27.23
C GLY A 30 6.22 9.47 -27.13
N PHE A 31 6.47 8.97 -25.92
CA PHE A 31 6.50 7.53 -25.64
C PHE A 31 5.14 6.87 -25.91
N CYS A 32 4.04 7.48 -25.44
CA CYS A 32 2.69 6.97 -25.64
C CYS A 32 2.33 6.85 -27.12
N LYS A 33 2.71 7.85 -27.94
CA LYS A 33 2.52 7.81 -29.40
C LYS A 33 3.33 6.71 -30.06
N LYS A 34 4.60 6.53 -29.68
CA LYS A 34 5.48 5.52 -30.27
C LYS A 34 4.99 4.09 -30.00
N HIS A 35 4.42 3.84 -28.82
CA HIS A 35 4.04 2.50 -28.37
C HIS A 35 2.54 2.22 -28.39
N ASN A 36 1.70 3.14 -28.91
CA ASN A 36 0.24 3.02 -28.93
C ASN A 36 -0.37 2.69 -27.55
N VAL A 37 0.16 3.32 -26.50
CA VAL A 37 -0.31 3.15 -25.11
C VAL A 37 -0.86 4.45 -24.55
N THR A 38 -1.79 4.34 -23.61
CA THR A 38 -2.32 5.51 -22.90
C THR A 38 -1.44 5.86 -21.71
N GLU A 39 -1.39 7.16 -21.36
CA GLU A 39 -0.62 7.65 -20.20
C GLU A 39 -0.95 6.86 -18.93
N ASN A 40 -2.24 6.56 -18.70
CA ASN A 40 -2.70 5.74 -17.57
C ASN A 40 -2.09 4.33 -17.53
N LYS A 41 -1.91 3.68 -18.68
CA LYS A 41 -1.26 2.35 -18.74
C LYS A 41 0.21 2.47 -18.38
N VAL A 42 0.88 3.51 -18.85
CA VAL A 42 2.29 3.76 -18.54
C VAL A 42 2.48 4.02 -17.05
N PHE A 43 1.65 4.87 -16.43
CA PHE A 43 1.72 5.12 -14.98
C PHE A 43 1.48 3.86 -14.16
N ARG A 44 0.47 3.05 -14.51
CA ARG A 44 0.22 1.78 -13.79
C ARG A 44 1.40 0.83 -13.88
N ARG A 45 2.05 0.75 -15.04
CA ARG A 45 3.24 -0.08 -15.24
C ARG A 45 4.42 0.45 -14.44
N ALA A 46 4.71 1.75 -14.52
CA ALA A 46 5.79 2.38 -13.77
C ALA A 46 5.62 2.23 -12.26
N LEU A 47 4.41 2.44 -11.74
CA LEU A 47 4.11 2.23 -10.32
C LEU A 47 4.28 0.77 -9.91
N ARG A 48 3.85 -0.18 -10.75
CA ARG A 48 4.06 -1.61 -10.48
C ARG A 48 5.55 -1.96 -10.43
N GLU A 49 6.31 -1.55 -11.45
CA GLU A 49 7.76 -1.79 -11.50
C GLU A 49 8.48 -1.13 -10.32
N PHE A 50 8.04 0.06 -9.91
CA PHE A 50 8.56 0.73 -8.72
C PHE A 50 8.26 -0.07 -7.45
N LEU A 51 7.02 -0.49 -7.25
CA LEU A 51 6.64 -1.28 -6.08
C LEU A 51 7.37 -2.62 -6.04
N GLU A 52 7.47 -3.34 -7.15
CA GLU A 52 8.19 -4.62 -7.23
C GLU A 52 9.67 -4.47 -6.88
N LYS A 53 10.32 -3.40 -7.36
CA LYS A 53 11.74 -3.12 -7.04
C LYS A 53 11.96 -2.73 -5.58
N ASN A 54 11.01 -2.02 -4.98
CA ASN A 54 11.13 -1.49 -3.62
C ASN A 54 10.41 -2.35 -2.57
N HIS A 55 9.74 -3.43 -2.96
CA HIS A 55 8.99 -4.30 -2.05
C HIS A 55 9.88 -4.91 -0.95
N PHE A 56 11.16 -5.13 -1.25
CA PHE A 56 12.15 -5.59 -0.26
C PHE A 56 12.49 -4.54 0.82
N HIS A 57 12.14 -3.27 0.63
CA HIS A 57 12.39 -2.21 1.61
C HIS A 57 11.17 -1.89 2.49
N GLN A 58 10.01 -2.49 2.20
CA GLN A 58 8.89 -2.55 3.12
C GLN A 58 8.96 -3.85 3.92
N GLU A 59 10.10 -4.11 4.57
CA GLU A 59 9.98 -4.86 5.82
C GLU A 59 9.09 -3.99 6.70
N HIS A 60 7.92 -4.53 7.03
CA HIS A 60 7.18 -4.01 8.16
C HIS A 60 8.22 -3.88 9.27
N TYR A 61 8.47 -2.66 9.74
CA TYR A 61 8.84 -2.50 11.13
C TYR A 61 7.62 -3.02 11.90
N ASP A 62 7.48 -4.36 11.96
CA ASP A 62 6.92 -4.98 13.12
C ASP A 62 7.71 -4.30 14.23
N MET A 63 7.04 -3.42 14.98
CA MET A 63 7.59 -2.89 16.22
C MET A 63 7.84 -4.13 17.06
N GLN A 64 9.03 -4.72 16.91
CA GLN A 64 9.53 -5.75 17.77
C GLN A 64 9.62 -5.04 19.10
N VAL A 65 8.64 -5.29 19.95
CA VAL A 65 8.59 -4.79 21.32
C VAL A 65 9.94 -5.17 21.91
N ALA A 66 10.76 -4.16 22.22
CA ALA A 66 12.10 -4.42 22.73
C ALA A 66 11.95 -5.22 24.04
N PRO A 67 12.87 -6.13 24.38
CA PRO A 67 12.73 -7.01 25.54
C PRO A 67 12.54 -6.28 26.88
N ASN A 68 12.77 -4.97 26.93
CA ASN A 68 12.60 -4.11 28.10
C ASN A 68 11.34 -3.21 28.05
N GLN A 69 10.43 -3.42 27.09
CA GLN A 69 9.19 -2.66 26.99
C GLN A 69 8.04 -3.47 27.61
N MET A 70 7.35 -2.86 28.58
CA MET A 70 6.18 -3.46 29.22
C MET A 70 4.97 -3.45 28.29
N SER A 71 4.21 -4.54 28.27
CA SER A 71 2.96 -4.64 27.55
C SER A 71 1.84 -3.90 28.28
N ILE A 72 0.83 -3.42 27.55
CA ILE A 72 -0.39 -2.83 28.14
C ILE A 72 -1.07 -3.83 29.08
N PHE A 73 -0.93 -5.13 28.81
CA PHE A 73 -1.50 -6.19 29.64
C PHE A 73 -0.76 -6.35 30.99
N ASP A 74 0.54 -6.07 31.04
CA ASP A 74 1.33 -6.16 32.28
C ASP A 74 0.93 -5.06 33.29
N LEU A 75 0.56 -3.88 32.80
CA LEU A 75 0.05 -2.77 33.62
C LEU A 75 -1.31 -3.08 34.28
N LEU A 76 -2.12 -3.94 33.64
CA LEU A 76 -3.43 -4.33 34.18
C LEU A 76 -3.30 -5.39 35.27
N GLU A 77 -2.29 -6.25 35.21
CA GLU A 77 -2.04 -7.25 36.27
C GLU A 77 -1.54 -6.57 37.56
N ASP A 78 -0.63 -5.62 37.47
CA ASP A 78 -0.09 -4.88 38.62
C ASP A 78 -1.11 -4.02 39.37
N THR A 79 -2.17 -3.56 38.69
CA THR A 79 -3.22 -2.74 39.31
C THR A 79 -4.22 -3.58 40.11
N THR A 80 -4.35 -4.88 39.81
CA THR A 80 -5.23 -5.80 40.55
C THR A 80 -4.61 -6.37 41.83
N LEU A 81 -3.28 -6.34 41.95
CA LEU A 81 -2.53 -6.86 43.11
C LEU A 81 -2.27 -5.83 44.21
N LYS A 82 -2.44 -4.53 43.93
CA LYS A 82 -2.18 -3.43 44.88
C LYS A 82 -3.40 -2.99 45.70
N THR A 83 -4.53 -3.69 45.57
CA THR A 83 -5.80 -3.38 46.26
C THR A 83 -6.23 -4.43 47.28
N ASN A 84 -5.28 -5.22 47.80
CA ASN A 84 -5.46 -6.00 49.03
C ASN A 84 -4.45 -5.55 50.10
#